data_AF-A0A7C1GD65-F1
#
_entry.id   AF-A0A7C1GD65-F1
#
_cell.length_a   1.000
_cell.length_b   1.000
_cell.length_c   1.000
_cell.angle_alpha   90.00
_cell.angle_beta   90.00
_cell.angle_gamma   90.00
#
_symmetry.space_group_name_H-M   'P 1'
#
loop_
_entity.id
_entity.type
_entity.pdbx_description
1 polymer ?
#
loop_
_entity_poly.entity_id
_entity_poly.type
_entity_poly.pdbx_seq_one_letter_code
_entity_poly.pdbx_strand_id
1 'polypeptide(L)' 'MKKKNVTRKELAIAVNNRLGVSQRNGAEIVDKVFAALKETLVNGETAKLVQFG' A
#
# COMPACT_ATOMS: atom_id res chain seq x y z
N MET A 1 -1.11 -17.29 -16.33
CA MET A 1 -0.28 -16.26 -15.66
C MET A 1 0.34 -16.89 -14.41
N LYS A 2 1.67 -16.87 -14.25
CA LYS A 2 2.28 -17.31 -12.98
C LYS A 2 1.75 -16.41 -11.86
N LYS A 3 1.03 -16.97 -10.89
CA LYS A 3 0.65 -16.26 -9.65
C LYS A 3 1.92 -15.98 -8.87
N LYS A 4 2.56 -14.85 -9.14
CA LYS A 4 3.70 -14.36 -8.37
C LYS A 4 3.14 -13.63 -7.15
N ASN A 5 3.67 -13.93 -5.98
CA ASN A 5 3.35 -13.19 -4.77
C ASN A 5 3.77 -11.72 -4.95
N VAL A 6 2.93 -10.80 -4.49
CA VAL A 6 3.25 -9.37 -4.50
C VAL A 6 3.90 -9.00 -3.18
N THR A 7 5.12 -8.50 -3.26
CA THR A 7 5.87 -7.96 -2.12
C THR A 7 5.62 -6.46 -1.97
N ARG A 8 5.92 -5.91 -0.78
CA ARG A 8 5.89 -4.44 -0.55
C ARG A 8 6.78 -3.69 -1.53
N LYS A 9 7.93 -4.26 -1.87
CA LYS A 9 8.86 -3.69 -2.87
C LYS A 9 8.20 -3.59 -4.25
N GLU A 10 7.54 -4.66 -4.70
CA GLU A 10 6.85 -4.66 -6.00
C GLU A 10 5.66 -3.69 -6.00
N LEU A 11 4.95 -3.56 -4.89
CA LEU A 11 3.87 -2.57 -4.74
C LEU A 11 4.42 -1.13 -4.80
N ALA A 12 5.52 -0.83 -4.11
CA ALA A 12 6.15 0.49 -4.14
C ALA A 12 6.65 0.87 -5.55
N ILE A 13 7.21 -0.11 -6.28
CA ILE A 13 7.60 0.08 -7.70
C ILE A 13 6.35 0.38 -8.55
N ALA A 14 5.25 -0.35 -8.34
CA ALA A 14 4.02 -0.11 -9.07
C ALA A 14 3.43 1.29 -8.77
N VAL A 15 3.49 1.74 -7.52
CA VAL A 15 3.05 3.08 -7.10
C VAL A 15 3.91 4.18 -7.73
N ASN A 16 5.25 4.03 -7.68
CA ASN A 16 6.17 4.93 -8.40
C ASN A 16 5.77 5.05 -9.88
N ASN A 17 5.71 3.90 -10.58
CA ASN A 17 5.47 3.89 -12.02
C ASN A 17 4.09 4.44 -12.40
N ARG A 18 3.05 4.22 -11.58
CA ARG A 18 1.69 4.71 -11.86
C ARG A 18 1.50 6.18 -11.51
N LEU A 19 2.16 6.68 -10.47
CA LEU A 19 1.99 8.07 -10.00
C LEU A 19 3.09 9.02 -10.47
N GLY A 20 4.17 8.51 -11.09
CA GLY A 20 5.31 9.31 -11.53
C GLY A 20 6.16 9.87 -10.36
N VAL A 21 6.08 9.25 -9.18
CA VAL A 21 6.80 9.70 -7.97
C VAL A 21 8.14 8.99 -7.84
N SER A 22 9.10 9.56 -7.10
CA SER A 22 10.38 8.89 -6.85
C SER A 22 10.21 7.53 -6.15
N GLN A 23 11.20 6.63 -6.27
CA GLN A 23 11.17 5.34 -5.56
C GLN A 23 11.03 5.51 -4.03
N ARG A 24 11.71 6.51 -3.46
CA ARG A 24 11.61 6.83 -2.03
C ARG A 24 10.18 7.20 -1.65
N ASN A 25 9.56 8.09 -2.42
CA ASN A 25 8.18 8.53 -2.16
C ASN A 25 7.19 7.38 -2.38
N GLY A 26 7.40 6.53 -3.38
CA GLY A 26 6.57 5.34 -3.61
C GLY A 26 6.62 4.35 -2.43
N ALA A 27 7.80 4.10 -1.86
CA ALA A 27 7.95 3.28 -0.66
C ALA A 27 7.27 3.93 0.56
N GLU A 28 7.48 5.23 0.76
CA GLU A 28 6.88 5.98 1.86
C GLU A 28 5.34 5.97 1.81
N ILE A 29 4.75 6.11 0.61
CA ILE A 29 3.30 6.03 0.42
C ILE A 29 2.79 4.65 0.84
N VAL A 30 3.43 3.57 0.37
CA VAL A 30 3.02 2.20 0.71
C VAL A 30 3.09 1.97 2.22
N ASP A 31 4.17 2.41 2.87
CA ASP A 31 4.31 2.23 4.30
C ASP A 31 3.29 3.06 5.10
N LYS A 32 3.01 4.30 4.68
CA LYS A 32 1.98 5.15 5.31
C LYS A 32 0.58 4.54 5.21
N VAL A 33 0.23 3.94 4.07
CA VAL A 33 -1.08 3.25 3.90
C VAL A 33 -1.20 2.09 4.89
N PHE A 34 -0.19 1.22 4.98
CA PHE A 34 -0.25 0.10 5.92
C PHE A 34 -0.17 0.54 7.38
N ALA A 35 0.55 1.62 7.68
CA ALA A 35 0.60 2.19 9.02
C ALA A 35 -0.77 2.74 9.45
N ALA A 36 -1.43 3.51 8.59
CA ALA A 36 -2.77 4.04 8.84
C ALA A 36 -3.79 2.91 9.04
N LEU A 37 -3.79 1.90 8.17
CA LEU A 37 -4.67 0.73 8.31
C LEU A 37 -4.43 0.01 9.65
N LYS A 38 -3.16 -0.20 10.02
CA LYS A 38 -2.81 -0.83 11.29
C LYS A 38 -3.32 0.00 12.47
N GLU A 39 -3.08 1.30 12.47
CA GLU A 39 -3.48 2.21 13.54
C GLU A 39 -5.01 2.22 13.72
N THR A 40 -5.76 2.39 12.63
CA THR A 40 -7.23 2.32 12.64
C THR A 40 -7.71 1.01 13.25
N LEU A 41 -7.17 -0.13 12.82
CA LEU A 41 -7.60 -1.44 13.31
C LEU A 41 -7.21 -1.67 14.79
N VAL A 42 -6.03 -1.20 15.22
CA VAL A 42 -5.60 -1.29 16.62
C VAL A 42 -6.48 -0.44 17.54
N ASN A 43 -7.02 0.67 17.05
CA ASN A 43 -7.95 1.52 17.80
C ASN A 43 -9.37 0.93 17.89
N GLY A 44 -9.61 -0.25 17.32
CA GLY A 44 -10.93 -0.89 17.26
C GLY A 44 -11.86 -0.28 16.21
N GLU A 45 -11.32 0.59 15.35
CA GLU A 45 -12.08 1.21 14.26
C GLU A 45 -12.07 0.31 13.02
N THR A 46 -13.09 0.46 12.17
CA THR A 46 -13.16 -0.26 10.89
C THR A 46 -12.57 0.58 9.77
N ALA A 47 -11.65 0.01 9.00
CA ALA A 47 -11.14 0.61 7.78
C ALA A 47 -11.89 0.05 6.56
N LYS A 48 -12.71 0.89 5.89
CA LYS A 48 -13.42 0.53 4.66
C LYS A 48 -12.64 0.99 3.43
N LEU A 49 -12.24 0.06 2.57
CA LEU A 49 -11.60 0.36 1.29
C LEU A 49 -12.60 0.15 0.16
N VAL A 50 -13.16 1.25 -0.36
CA VAL A 50 -14.17 1.22 -1.42
C VAL A 50 -13.62 0.49 -2.66
N GLN A 51 -14.40 -0.44 -3.22
CA GLN A 51 -14.03 -1.33 -4.35
C GLN A 51 -12.89 -2.34 -4.05
N PHE A 52 -12.52 -2.50 -2.78
CA PHE A 52 -11.55 -3.52 -2.36
C PHE A 52 -12.13 -4.44 -1.29
N GLY A 53 -12.54 -3.87 -0.15
CA GLY A 53 -13.02 -4.60 1.03
C GLY A 53 -13.31 -3.64 2.17
#